data_AF-A0A2D7FH50-F1
#
_entry.id   AF-A0A2D7FH50-F1
#
_cell.length_a   1.000
_cell.length_b   1.000
_cell.length_c   1.000
_cell.angle_alpha   90.00
_cell.angle_beta   90.00
_cell.angle_gamma   90.00
#
_symmetry.space_group_name_H-M   'P 1'
#
loop_
_entity.id
_entity.type
_entity.pdbx_description
1 polymer ?
#
loop_
_entity_poly.entity_id
_entity_poly.type
_entity_poly.pdbx_seq_one_letter_code
_entity_poly.pdbx_strand_id
1 'polypeptide(L)'
;MLRFLTLGTILLAMASAVLLYVTATETRRLAKLEKSQKKEKAKLIRDISVLKAERAYLSRPERMTEYARQLGMRPIEGEQIRLPFAERDAEKR
;
A
#
# COMPACT_ATOMS: atom_id res chain seq x y z
N MET A 1 47.55 -34.03 -21.26
CA MET A 1 47.13 -32.65 -20.90
C MET A 1 45.91 -32.15 -21.66
N LEU A 2 45.90 -32.17 -23.00
CA LEU A 2 44.81 -31.60 -23.81
C LEU A 2 43.41 -32.16 -23.48
N ARG A 3 43.30 -33.48 -23.23
CA ARG A 3 42.05 -34.17 -22.89
C ARG A 3 41.40 -33.71 -21.57
N PHE A 4 42.22 -33.39 -20.57
CA PHE A 4 41.71 -32.87 -19.29
C PHE A 4 41.23 -31.43 -19.44
N LEU A 5 41.93 -30.64 -20.26
CA LEU A 5 41.53 -29.27 -20.58
C LEU A 5 40.18 -29.24 -21.31
N THR A 6 39.99 -30.11 -22.30
CA THR A 6 38.71 -30.23 -23.03
C THR A 6 37.58 -30.72 -22.14
N LEU A 7 37.85 -31.65 -21.21
CA LEU A 7 36.83 -32.07 -20.24
C LEU A 7 36.42 -30.90 -19.33
N GLY A 8 37.40 -30.11 -18.87
CA GLY A 8 37.15 -28.93 -18.04
C GLY A 8 36.31 -27.87 -18.76
N THR A 9 36.59 -27.59 -20.04
CA THR A 9 35.82 -26.61 -20.82
C THR A 9 34.40 -27.09 -21.10
N ILE A 10 34.21 -28.38 -21.38
CA ILE A 10 32.87 -28.97 -21.58
C ILE A 10 32.04 -28.86 -20.31
N LEU A 11 32.62 -29.21 -19.15
CA LEU A 11 31.93 -29.10 -17.87
C LEU A 11 31.58 -27.65 -17.53
N LEU A 12 32.49 -26.71 -17.78
CA LEU A 12 32.25 -25.29 -17.56
C LEU A 12 31.16 -24.75 -18.47
N ALA A 13 31.15 -25.16 -19.75
CA ALA A 13 30.12 -24.78 -20.70
C ALA A 13 28.74 -25.32 -20.28
N MET A 14 28.67 -26.57 -19.81
CA MET A 14 27.42 -27.14 -19.28
C MET A 14 26.95 -26.39 -18.03
N ALA A 15 27.85 -26.11 -17.08
CA ALA A 15 27.51 -25.35 -15.88
C ALA A 15 26.97 -23.95 -16.23
N SER A 16 27.60 -23.27 -17.20
CA SER A 16 27.16 -21.96 -17.69
C SER A 16 25.78 -22.04 -18.36
N ALA A 17 25.52 -23.06 -19.18
CA ALA A 17 24.22 -23.26 -19.81
C ALA A 17 23.10 -23.49 -18.77
N VAL A 18 23.37 -24.29 -17.73
CA VAL A 18 22.43 -24.52 -16.63
C VAL A 18 22.17 -23.21 -15.86
N LEU A 19 23.22 -22.46 -15.54
CA LEU A 19 23.08 -21.19 -14.82
C LEU A 19 22.28 -20.17 -15.63
N LEU A 20 22.53 -20.07 -16.94
CA LEU A 20 21.79 -19.21 -17.85
C LEU A 20 20.31 -19.62 -17.91
N TYR A 21 20.02 -20.92 -17.95
CA TYR A 21 18.65 -21.42 -17.95
C TYR A 21 17.93 -21.04 -16.66
N VAL A 22 18.52 -21.31 -15.49
CA VAL A 22 17.93 -20.98 -14.18
C VAL A 22 17.66 -19.49 -14.09
N THR A 23 18.66 -18.64 -14.33
CA THR A 23 18.52 -17.17 -14.27
C THR A 23 17.47 -16.65 -15.25
N ALA A 24 17.38 -17.19 -16.46
CA ALA A 24 16.36 -16.81 -17.43
C ALA A 24 14.94 -17.19 -16.96
N THR A 25 14.77 -18.37 -16.36
CA THR A 25 13.47 -18.81 -15.83
C THR A 25 13.04 -18.01 -14.61
N GLU A 26 13.95 -17.73 -13.68
CA GLU A 26 13.68 -16.91 -12.50
C GLU A 26 13.32 -15.48 -12.90
N THR A 27 14.05 -14.90 -13.85
CA THR A 27 13.76 -13.55 -14.35
C THR A 27 12.37 -13.47 -14.97
N ARG A 28 11.95 -14.49 -15.74
CA ARG A 28 10.58 -14.56 -16.28
C ARG A 28 9.53 -14.70 -15.18
N ARG A 29 9.82 -15.44 -14.12
CA ARG A 29 8.91 -15.60 -12.97
C ARG A 29 8.76 -14.27 -12.22
N LEU A 30 9.87 -13.59 -11.94
CA LEU A 30 9.88 -12.28 -11.27
C LEU A 30 9.15 -11.23 -12.10
N ALA A 31 9.37 -11.17 -13.41
CA ALA A 31 8.65 -10.24 -14.29
C ALA A 31 7.13 -10.47 -14.29
N LYS A 32 6.69 -11.73 -14.22
CA LYS A 32 5.25 -12.05 -14.09
C LYS A 32 4.69 -11.58 -12.75
N LEU A 33 5.41 -11.81 -11.66
CA LEU A 33 5.02 -11.39 -10.31
C LEU A 33 4.96 -9.86 -10.19
N GLU A 34 5.97 -9.17 -10.73
CA GLU A 34 6.01 -7.72 -10.75
C GLU A 34 4.81 -7.15 -11.52
N LYS A 35 4.48 -7.74 -12.67
CA LYS A 35 3.31 -7.33 -13.46
C LYS A 35 2.00 -7.53 -12.72
N SER A 36 1.81 -8.64 -11.99
CA SER A 36 0.60 -8.86 -11.19
C SER A 36 0.51 -7.89 -10.04
N GLN A 37 1.61 -7.66 -9.31
CA GLN A 37 1.66 -6.70 -8.20
C GLN A 37 1.41 -5.26 -8.67
N LYS A 38 1.95 -4.86 -9.83
CA LYS A 38 1.68 -3.54 -10.42
C LYS A 38 0.21 -3.35 -10.77
N LYS A 39 -0.45 -4.38 -11.31
CA LYS A 39 -1.90 -4.35 -11.59
C LYS A 39 -2.71 -4.22 -10.32
N GLU A 40 -2.38 -5.00 -9.29
CA GLU A 40 -3.06 -4.97 -8.00
C GLU A 40 -2.89 -3.61 -7.31
N LYS A 41 -1.67 -3.07 -7.27
CA LYS A 41 -1.39 -1.72 -6.77
C LYS A 41 -2.22 -0.66 -7.50
N ALA A 42 -2.29 -0.72 -8.83
CA ALA A 42 -3.09 0.22 -9.62
C ALA A 42 -4.60 0.09 -9.38
N LYS A 43 -5.08 -1.10 -8.99
CA LYS A 43 -6.47 -1.29 -8.57
C LYS A 43 -6.70 -0.66 -7.19
N LEU A 44 -5.86 -1.00 -6.21
CA LEU A 44 -5.96 -0.46 -4.85
C LEU A 44 -5.90 1.06 -4.80
N ILE A 45 -5.03 1.68 -5.61
CA ILE A 45 -4.96 3.16 -5.70
C ILE A 45 -6.28 3.75 -6.18
N ARG A 46 -6.93 3.12 -7.16
CA ARG A 46 -8.25 3.55 -7.65
C ARG A 46 -9.32 3.39 -6.57
N ASP A 47 -9.36 2.24 -5.90
CA ASP A 47 -10.33 1.97 -4.84
C ASP A 47 -10.16 2.99 -3.68
N ILE A 48 -8.92 3.28 -3.27
CA ILE A 48 -8.63 4.30 -2.26
C ILE A 48 -9.09 5.68 -2.72
N SER A 49 -8.93 6.03 -3.99
CA SER A 49 -9.38 7.33 -4.51
C SER A 49 -10.90 7.49 -4.43
N VAL A 50 -11.65 6.42 -4.72
CA VAL A 50 -13.10 6.38 -4.58
C VAL A 50 -13.49 6.52 -3.11
N LEU A 51 -12.90 5.72 -2.23
CA LEU A 51 -13.16 5.80 -0.78
C LEU A 51 -12.81 7.16 -0.19
N LYS A 52 -11.76 7.82 -0.68
CA LYS A 52 -11.42 9.19 -0.27
C LYS A 52 -12.48 10.20 -0.72
N ALA A 53 -12.98 10.06 -1.95
CA ALA A 53 -14.04 10.91 -2.47
C ALA A 53 -15.35 10.71 -1.69
N GLU A 54 -15.72 9.46 -1.43
CA GLU A 54 -16.89 9.11 -0.60
C GLU A 54 -16.75 9.65 0.82
N ARG A 55 -15.59 9.46 1.45
CA ARG A 55 -15.32 10.01 2.79
C ARG A 55 -15.47 11.53 2.79
N ALA A 56 -14.89 12.23 1.82
CA ALA A 56 -14.99 13.69 1.72
C ALA A 56 -16.43 14.15 1.47
N TYR A 57 -17.22 13.37 0.73
CA TYR A 57 -18.63 13.62 0.47
C TYR A 57 -19.51 13.40 1.72
N LEU A 58 -19.21 12.38 2.53
CA LEU A 58 -19.94 12.06 3.76
C LEU A 58 -19.52 12.94 4.94
N SER A 59 -18.28 13.42 4.99
CA SER A 59 -17.79 14.32 6.03
C SER A 59 -18.28 15.76 5.90
N ARG A 60 -19.12 16.05 4.90
CA ARG A 60 -19.71 17.38 4.74
C ARG A 60 -20.62 17.69 5.93
N PRO A 61 -20.51 18.88 6.55
CA PRO A 61 -21.22 19.21 7.78
C PRO A 61 -22.75 19.12 7.60
N GLU A 62 -23.27 19.46 6.42
CA GLU A 62 -24.70 19.35 6.11
C GLU A 62 -25.19 17.90 6.24
N ARG A 63 -24.40 16.94 5.73
CA ARG A 63 -24.68 15.51 5.80
C ARG A 63 -24.48 14.95 7.19
N MET A 64 -23.40 15.33 7.85
CA MET A 64 -23.14 14.89 9.22
C MET A 64 -24.26 15.32 10.16
N THR A 65 -24.82 16.52 9.95
CA THR A 65 -25.96 17.01 10.74
C THR A 65 -27.23 16.19 10.49
N GLU A 66 -27.51 15.82 9.24
CA GLU A 66 -28.64 14.93 8.91
C GLU A 66 -28.48 13.55 9.56
N TYR A 67 -27.31 12.93 9.47
CA TYR A 67 -27.03 11.65 10.12
C TYR A 67 -27.10 11.74 11.65
N ALA A 68 -26.55 12.81 12.24
CA ALA A 68 -26.61 13.06 13.67
C ALA A 68 -28.07 13.19 14.16
N ARG A 69 -28.92 13.89 13.41
CA ARG A 69 -30.36 14.00 13.72
C ARG A 69 -31.08 12.66 13.62
N GLN A 70 -30.78 11.85 12.61
CA GLN A 70 -31.33 10.49 12.49
C GLN A 70 -30.94 9.59 13.67
N LEU A 71 -29.74 9.81 14.23
CA LEU A 71 -29.26 9.14 15.45
C LEU A 71 -29.80 9.77 16.75
N GLY A 72 -30.70 10.75 16.68
CA GLY A 72 -31.27 11.44 17.84
C GLY A 72 -30.32 12.42 18.53
N MET A 73 -29.16 12.71 17.93
CA MET A 73 -28.18 13.66 18.46
C MET A 73 -28.65 15.09 18.19
N ARG A 74 -28.42 15.97 19.17
CA ARG A 74 -28.72 17.39 19.09
C ARG A 74 -27.44 18.21 18.91
N PRO A 75 -27.52 19.44 18.37
CA PRO A 75 -26.38 20.34 18.32
C PRO A 75 -25.77 20.50 19.70
N ILE A 76 -24.44 20.63 19.74
CA ILE A 76 -23.71 20.90 20.98
C ILE A 76 -24.23 22.22 21.59
N GLU A 77 -24.73 22.15 22.81
CA GLU A 77 -25.11 23.32 23.61
C GLU A 77 -23.86 23.83 24.36
N GLY A 78 -23.83 25.15 24.68
CA GLY A 78 -22.60 25.85 25.10
C GLY A 78 -21.84 25.26 26.29
N GLU A 79 -22.48 24.44 27.13
CA GLU A 79 -21.85 23.78 28.28
C GLU A 79 -21.04 22.51 27.92
N GLN A 80 -21.20 21.95 26.72
CA GLN A 80 -20.60 20.66 26.33
C GLN A 80 -19.21 20.79 25.71
N ILE A 81 -18.73 22.02 25.47
CA ILE A 81 -17.40 22.28 24.92
C ILE A 81 -16.39 22.33 26.07
N ARG A 82 -15.91 21.18 26.56
CA ARG A 82 -14.62 21.11 27.27
C ARG A 82 -13.53 20.82 26.26
N LEU A 83 -12.78 21.85 25.88
CA LEU A 83 -11.58 21.70 25.06
C LEU A 83 -10.42 21.24 25.96
N PRO A 84 -9.90 20.00 25.81
CA PRO A 84 -8.81 19.48 26.65
C PRO A 84 -7.47 20.20 26.46
N PHE A 85 -7.39 21.15 25.53
CA PHE A 85 -6.20 21.97 25.29
C PHE A 85 -6.21 23.31 26.03
N ALA A 86 -7.37 23.78 26.52
CA ALA A 86 -7.46 25.07 27.22
C ALA A 86 -6.91 25.02 28.67
N GLU A 87 -6.94 23.84 29.30
CA GLU A 87 -6.45 23.66 30.69
C GLU A 87 -4.92 23.63 30.79
N ARG A 88 -4.20 23.19 29.74
CA ARG A 88 -2.71 23.16 29.74
C ARG A 88 -2.05 24.53 29.74
N ASP A 89 -2.73 25.55 29.21
CA ASP A 89 -2.19 26.92 29.14
C ASP A 89 -2.53 27.75 30.37
N ALA A 90 -3.54 27.34 31.15
CA ALA A 90 -3.91 27.98 32.41
C ALA A 90 -3.00 27.57 33.58
N GLU A 91 -2.40 26.37 33.54
CA GLU A 91 -1.49 25.86 34.58
C GLU A 91 -0.06 26.42 34.47
N LYS A 92 0.25 27.17 33.41
CA LYS A 92 1.57 27.79 33.17
C LYS A 92 1.64 29.31 33.44
N ARG A 93 0.61 29.91 34.03
CA ARG A 93 0.60 31.33 34.40
C ARG A 93 0.66 31.55 35.91
#